data_AF-A0A7V0LSQ2-F1
#
_entry.id   AF-A0A7V0LSQ2-F1
#
_cell.length_a   1.000
_cell.length_b   1.000
_cell.length_c   1.000
_cell.angle_alpha   90.00
_cell.angle_beta   90.00
_cell.angle_gamma   90.00
#
_symmetry.space_group_name_H-M   'P 1'
#
loop_
_entity.id
_entity.type
_entity.pdbx_description
1 polymer ?
#
loop_
_entity_poly.entity_id
_entity_poly.type
_entity_poly.pdbx_seq_one_letter_code
_entity_poly.pdbx_strand_id
1 'polypeptide(L)'
;MFSYQEWTDRTRSRINEISVAELAARGDDAPLIIDIREDAEYAEGAIPGAVHIPRGFLENAIAEYADRDTEFVLYCSVGQRSALAAYALQQMGY
;
A
#
# COMPACT_ATOMS: atom_id res chain seq x y z
N MET A 1 -5.75 20.73 16.50
CA MET A 1 -6.01 19.29 16.29
C MET A 1 -6.38 19.16 14.83
N PHE A 2 -5.59 18.42 14.03
CA PHE A 2 -5.93 18.21 12.61
C PHE A 2 -7.02 17.15 12.50
N SER A 3 -7.90 17.31 11.53
CA SER A 3 -8.86 16.27 11.14
C SER A 3 -8.14 15.12 10.42
N TYR A 4 -8.79 13.96 10.38
CA TYR A 4 -8.29 12.78 9.66
C TYR A 4 -8.07 13.05 8.16
N GLN A 5 -8.94 13.87 7.56
CA GLN A 5 -8.83 14.25 6.15
C GLN A 5 -7.61 15.12 5.89
N GLU A 6 -7.40 16.16 6.69
CA GLU A 6 -6.22 17.03 6.59
C GLU A 6 -4.91 16.25 6.79
N TRP A 7 -4.93 15.23 7.65
CA TRP A 7 -3.75 14.38 7.84
C TRP A 7 -3.47 13.50 6.62
N THR A 8 -4.52 12.95 6.02
CA THR A 8 -4.42 12.13 4.80
C THR A 8 -3.92 12.96 3.62
N ASP A 9 -4.46 14.15 3.40
CA ASP A 9 -4.08 15.03 2.28
C ASP A 9 -2.62 15.48 2.38
N ARG A 10 -2.16 15.80 3.59
CA ARG A 10 -0.75 16.14 3.83
C ARG A 10 0.20 14.97 3.67
N THR A 11 -0.30 13.75 3.86
CA THR A 11 0.49 12.52 3.73
C THR A 11 0.65 12.14 2.26
N ARG A 12 -0.41 12.31 1.46
CA ARG A 12 -0.40 12.06 0.02
C ARG A 12 0.67 12.84 -0.73
N SER A 13 0.97 14.08 -0.31
CA SER A 13 2.06 14.88 -0.92
C SER A 13 3.47 14.43 -0.56
N ARG A 14 3.63 13.42 0.30
CA ARG A 14 4.93 12.90 0.76
C ARG A 14 5.23 11.49 0.28
N ILE A 15 4.27 10.84 -0.38
CA ILE A 15 4.38 9.48 -0.90
C ILE A 15 4.32 9.52 -2.43
N ASN A 16 4.78 8.44 -3.06
CA ASN A 16 4.53 8.22 -4.48
C ASN A 16 3.17 7.52 -4.63
N GLU A 17 2.27 8.12 -5.42
CA GLU A 17 1.01 7.48 -5.83
C GLU A 17 1.13 7.04 -7.29
N ILE A 18 0.56 5.88 -7.60
CA ILE A 18 0.44 5.36 -8.96
C ILE A 18 -1.04 5.05 -9.22
N SER A 19 -1.54 5.41 -10.40
CA SER A 19 -2.91 5.05 -10.77
C SER A 19 -3.01 3.56 -11.15
N VAL A 20 -4.22 3.01 -11.06
CA VAL A 20 -4.49 1.63 -11.49
C VAL A 20 -4.11 1.40 -12.95
N ALA A 21 -4.33 2.40 -13.82
CA ALA A 21 -4.00 2.31 -15.24
C ALA A 21 -2.48 2.27 -15.47
N GLU A 22 -1.72 3.09 -14.76
CA GLU A 22 -0.24 3.08 -14.84
C GLU A 22 0.34 1.79 -14.27
N LEU A 23 -0.20 1.29 -13.16
CA LEU A 23 0.22 0.00 -12.59
C LEU A 23 -0.06 -1.15 -13.56
N ALA A 24 -1.26 -1.18 -14.16
CA ALA A 24 -1.62 -2.19 -15.15
C ALA A 24 -0.75 -2.11 -16.41
N ALA A 25 -0.35 -0.91 -16.82
CA ALA A 25 0.53 -0.71 -17.97
C ALA A 25 1.95 -1.28 -17.77
N ARG A 26 2.38 -1.54 -16.52
CA ARG A 26 3.66 -2.18 -16.24
C ARG A 26 3.67 -3.68 -16.55
N GLY A 27 2.52 -4.35 -16.62
CA GLY A 27 2.44 -5.76 -17.00
C GLY A 27 3.33 -6.66 -16.13
N ASP A 28 4.21 -7.44 -16.76
CA ASP A 28 5.14 -8.35 -16.08
C ASP A 28 6.24 -7.63 -15.27
N ASP A 29 6.49 -6.35 -15.56
CA ASP A 29 7.40 -5.48 -14.81
C ASP A 29 6.69 -4.77 -13.64
N ALA A 30 5.47 -5.19 -13.29
CA ALA A 30 4.76 -4.63 -12.15
C ALA A 30 5.50 -4.95 -10.84
N PRO A 31 5.63 -3.96 -9.93
CA PRO A 31 6.25 -4.19 -8.62
C PRO A 31 5.39 -5.13 -7.76
N LEU A 32 5.94 -5.55 -6.62
CA LEU A 32 5.19 -6.32 -5.64
C LEU A 32 3.93 -5.55 -5.22
N ILE A 33 2.76 -6.18 -5.36
CA ILE A 33 1.48 -5.58 -4.96
C ILE A 33 1.09 -6.13 -3.59
N ILE A 34 0.81 -5.24 -2.64
CA ILE A 34 0.40 -5.60 -1.28
C ILE A 34 -0.99 -5.07 -1.01
N ASP A 35 -1.93 -5.99 -0.77
CA ASP A 35 -3.28 -5.68 -0.32
C ASP A 35 -3.28 -5.52 1.20
N ILE A 36 -3.64 -4.34 1.68
CA ILE A 36 -3.70 -4.06 3.12
C ILE A 36 -5.13 -3.98 3.68
N ARG A 37 -6.11 -4.43 2.92
CA ARG A 37 -7.52 -4.50 3.36
C ARG A 37 -7.71 -5.63 4.38
N GLU A 38 -8.87 -5.62 5.02
CA GLU A 38 -9.25 -6.69 5.96
C GLU A 38 -9.52 -8.00 5.22
N ASP A 39 -9.42 -9.13 5.93
CA ASP A 39 -9.59 -10.49 5.38
C ASP A 39 -10.90 -10.66 4.59
N ALA A 40 -12.00 -10.07 5.09
CA ALA A 40 -13.30 -10.13 4.42
C ALA A 40 -13.29 -9.43 3.06
N GLU A 41 -12.64 -8.26 2.96
CA GLU A 41 -12.53 -7.50 1.70
C GLU A 41 -11.62 -8.21 0.69
N TYR A 42 -10.56 -8.88 1.19
CA TYR A 42 -9.68 -9.69 0.35
C TYR A 42 -10.40 -10.93 -0.20
N ALA A 43 -11.21 -11.60 0.64
CA ALA A 43 -11.98 -12.77 0.26
C ALA A 43 -13.07 -12.48 -0.79
N GLU A 44 -13.58 -11.24 -0.85
CA GLU A 44 -14.51 -10.78 -1.90
C GLU A 44 -13.85 -10.63 -3.28
N GLY A 45 -12.52 -10.61 -3.33
CA GLY A 45 -11.73 -10.49 -4.56
C GLY A 45 -10.56 -9.54 -4.37
N ALA A 46 -9.44 -9.87 -5.03
CA ALA A 46 -8.19 -9.11 -4.94
C ALA A 46 -7.48 -9.09 -6.30
N ILE A 47 -6.48 -8.21 -6.42
CA ILE A 47 -5.62 -8.17 -7.60
C ILE A 47 -4.85 -9.49 -7.68
N PRO A 48 -4.89 -10.23 -8.81
CA PRO A 48 -4.15 -11.48 -8.95
C PRO A 48 -2.65 -11.28 -8.70
N GLY A 49 -2.06 -12.15 -7.87
CA GLY A 49 -0.64 -12.06 -7.50
C GLY A 49 -0.33 -11.09 -6.37
N ALA A 50 -1.32 -10.35 -5.84
CA ALA A 50 -1.12 -9.52 -4.67
C ALA A 50 -0.85 -10.37 -3.42
N VAL A 51 0.08 -9.90 -2.58
CA VAL A 51 0.30 -10.42 -1.23
C VAL A 51 -0.68 -9.73 -0.29
N HIS A 52 -1.38 -10.50 0.54
CA HIS A 52 -2.30 -9.96 1.52
C HIS A 52 -1.62 -9.77 2.86
N ILE A 53 -1.56 -8.52 3.35
CA ILE A 53 -1.04 -8.17 4.67
C ILE A 53 -1.98 -7.12 5.28
N PRO A 54 -2.95 -7.50 6.11
CA PRO A 54 -3.91 -6.54 6.67
C PRO A 54 -3.18 -5.39 7.37
N ARG A 55 -3.73 -4.17 7.26
CA ARG A 55 -3.07 -2.93 7.74
C ARG A 55 -2.48 -3.08 9.14
N GLY A 56 -3.17 -3.74 10.09
CA GLY A 56 -2.71 -3.89 11.47
C GLY A 56 -1.44 -4.73 11.66
N PHE A 57 -1.04 -5.51 10.65
CA PHE A 57 0.13 -6.39 10.70
C PHE A 57 1.27 -5.92 9.80
N LEU A 58 1.03 -4.89 8.97
CA LEU A 58 1.93 -4.48 7.89
C LEU A 58 3.37 -4.24 8.35
N GLU A 59 3.57 -3.42 9.38
CA GLU A 59 4.91 -3.03 9.86
C GLU A 59 5.73 -4.22 10.39
N ASN A 60 5.04 -5.26 10.90
CA ASN A 60 5.69 -6.45 11.44
C ASN A 60 5.98 -7.51 10.37
N ALA A 61 5.16 -7.57 9.32
CA ALA A 61 5.24 -8.61 8.29
C ALA A 61 5.97 -8.17 7.02
N ILE A 62 6.06 -6.87 6.73
CA ILE A 62 6.60 -6.36 5.45
C ILE A 62 8.00 -6.88 5.12
N ALA A 63 8.85 -7.07 6.13
CA ALA A 63 10.23 -7.53 5.97
C ALA A 63 10.33 -8.99 5.46
N GLU A 64 9.25 -9.77 5.54
CA GLU A 64 9.19 -11.12 4.98
C GLU A 64 8.99 -11.13 3.45
N TYR A 65 8.49 -10.01 2.90
CA TYR A 65 8.09 -9.90 1.50
C TYR A 65 8.91 -8.88 0.70
N ALA A 66 9.40 -7.83 1.37
CA ALA A 66 10.15 -6.74 0.75
C ALA A 66 11.33 -6.35 1.64
N ASP A 67 12.51 -6.24 1.05
CA ASP A 67 13.63 -5.53 1.65
C ASP A 67 13.47 -4.01 1.42
N ARG A 68 14.48 -3.22 1.82
CA ARG A 68 14.43 -1.75 1.73
C ARG A 68 14.59 -1.21 0.32
N ASP A 69 15.09 -2.03 -0.60
CA ASP A 69 15.35 -1.65 -2.00
C ASP A 69 14.26 -2.20 -2.94
N THR A 70 13.36 -3.05 -2.43
CA THR A 70 12.26 -3.64 -3.19
C THR A 70 11.21 -2.58 -3.54
N GLU A 71 10.91 -2.39 -4.83
CA GLU A 71 9.76 -1.59 -5.26
C GLU A 71 8.46 -2.37 -4.98
N PHE A 72 7.56 -1.79 -4.19
CA PHE A 72 6.23 -2.35 -3.92
C PHE A 72 5.16 -1.26 -3.91
N VAL A 73 3.92 -1.67 -4.15
CA VAL A 73 2.73 -0.82 -4.13
C VAL A 73 1.74 -1.35 -3.11
N LEU A 74 1.33 -0.48 -2.19
CA LEU A 74 0.25 -0.76 -1.26
C LEU A 74 -1.09 -0.32 -1.86
N TYR A 75 -2.12 -1.17 -1.77
CA TYR A 75 -3.47 -0.73 -2.09
C TYR A 75 -4.48 -1.08 -0.99
N CYS A 76 -5.52 -0.28 -0.94
CA CYS A 76 -6.73 -0.54 -0.17
C CYS A 76 -7.95 -0.14 -1.00
N SER A 77 -9.15 -0.18 -0.43
CA SER A 77 -10.41 0.00 -1.20
C SER A 77 -10.54 1.38 -1.86
N VAL A 78 -10.10 2.46 -1.18
CA VAL A 78 -10.23 3.84 -1.68
C VAL A 78 -8.93 4.66 -1.59
N GLY A 79 -7.80 4.02 -1.35
CA GLY A 79 -6.48 4.68 -1.27
C GLY A 79 -6.18 5.51 -0.01
N GLN A 80 -7.04 5.53 1.02
CA GLN A 80 -6.76 6.26 2.26
C GLN A 80 -5.83 5.48 3.19
N ARG A 81 -6.16 4.22 3.50
CA ARG A 81 -5.35 3.36 4.38
C ARG A 81 -3.96 3.14 3.77
N SER A 82 -3.88 2.93 2.46
CA SER A 82 -2.61 2.69 1.77
C SER A 82 -1.72 3.92 1.76
N ALA A 83 -2.27 5.13 1.62
CA ALA A 83 -1.49 6.36 1.68
C ALA A 83 -0.81 6.54 3.05
N LEU A 84 -1.55 6.34 4.14
CA LEU A 84 -1.01 6.44 5.49
C LEU A 84 0.00 5.34 5.79
N ALA A 85 -0.25 4.13 5.31
CA ALA A 85 0.65 2.99 5.44
C ALA A 85 1.97 3.20 4.67
N ALA A 86 1.90 3.69 3.43
CA ALA A 86 3.07 3.97 2.61
C ALA A 86 3.97 5.02 3.29
N TYR A 87 3.36 6.08 3.83
CA TYR A 87 4.12 7.08 4.58
C TYR A 87 4.77 6.50 5.84
N ALA A 88 4.05 5.67 6.60
CA ALA A 88 4.62 5.01 7.78
C ALA A 88 5.83 4.15 7.43
N LEU A 89 5.72 3.34 6.36
CA LEU A 89 6.84 2.51 5.87
C LEU A 89 8.02 3.35 5.36
N GLN A 90 7.76 4.47 4.69
CA GLN A 90 8.81 5.43 4.32
C GLN A 90 9.55 6.00 5.54
N GLN A 91 8.83 6.32 6.62
CA GLN A 91 9.48 6.74 7.88
C GLN A 91 10.31 5.62 8.52
N MET A 92 10.01 4.36 8.22
CA MET A 92 10.80 3.20 8.63
C MET A 92 11.99 2.92 7.68
N GLY A 93 12.09 3.62 6.55
CA GLY A 93 13.18 3.47 5.57
C GLY A 93 12.89 2.49 4.43
N TYR A 94 11.63 2.17 4.17
CA TYR A 94 11.18 1.52 2.92
C TYR A 94 10.91 2.55 1.82
#